data_AF-A0A0A7GF09-F1
#
_entry.id   AF-A0A0A7GF09-F1
#
_cell.length_a   1.000
_cell.length_b   1.000
_cell.length_c   1.000
_cell.angle_alpha   90.00
_cell.angle_beta   90.00
_cell.angle_gamma   90.00
#
_symmetry.space_group_name_H-M   'P 1'
#
loop_
_entity.id
_entity.type
_entity.pdbx_description
1 polymer ?
#
loop_
_entity_poly.entity_id
_entity_poly.type
_entity_poly.pdbx_seq_one_letter_code
_entity_poly.pdbx_strand_id
1 'polypeptide(L)' 'MVGTLRDYGMIQLNITVYPEHAKIIDKILKKQYSKPIAHKSASEIVRRAIEHYAEFLGVRLDA' A
#
# COMPACT_ATOMS: atom_id res chain seq x y z
N MET A 1 9.28 4.65 -15.39
CA MET A 1 9.15 4.20 -13.99
C MET A 1 8.33 5.24 -13.24
N VAL A 2 7.33 4.84 -12.45
CA VAL A 2 6.54 5.75 -11.61
C VAL A 2 7.24 5.89 -10.26
N GLY A 3 7.48 7.11 -9.79
CA GLY A 3 8.16 7.39 -8.53
C GLY A 3 9.61 7.81 -8.67
N THR A 4 10.28 7.97 -7.52
CA THR A 4 11.69 8.39 -7.43
C THR A 4 12.51 7.32 -6.72
N LEU A 5 13.66 6.96 -7.28
CA LEU A 5 14.60 6.03 -6.64
C LEU A 5 15.11 6.61 -5.32
N ARG A 6 15.15 5.79 -4.28
CA ARG A 6 15.69 6.08 -2.95
C ARG A 6 16.81 5.10 -2.63
N ASP A 7 17.46 5.36 -1.49
CA ASP A 7 18.48 4.49 -0.94
C ASP A 7 17.96 3.05 -0.80
N TYR A 8 18.90 2.09 -0.81
CA TYR A 8 18.60 0.65 -0.75
C TYR A 8 17.79 0.10 -1.94
N GLY A 9 17.80 0.79 -3.08
CA GLY A 9 17.16 0.31 -4.32
C GLY A 9 15.64 0.35 -4.29
N MET A 10 15.04 1.10 -3.36
CA MET A 10 13.59 1.23 -3.26
C MET A 10 13.06 2.39 -4.10
N ILE A 11 11.82 2.30 -4.57
CA ILE A 11 11.13 3.38 -5.28
C ILE A 11 10.13 4.04 -4.33
N GLN A 12 10.27 5.34 -4.09
CA GLN A 12 9.27 6.13 -3.39
C GLN A 12 8.18 6.61 -4.37
N LEU A 13 6.93 6.34 -4.03
CA LEU A 13 5.76 6.89 -4.71
C LEU A 13 5.21 8.07 -3.91
N ASN A 14 4.99 9.21 -4.57
CA ASN A 14 4.25 10.33 -4.00
C ASN A 14 2.87 10.38 -4.66
N ILE A 15 1.83 10.25 -3.84
CA ILE A 15 0.45 10.09 -4.29
C ILE A 15 -0.46 11.02 -3.50
N THR A 16 -1.37 11.70 -4.19
CA THR A 16 -2.44 12.48 -3.55
C THR A 16 -3.69 11.61 -3.50
N VAL A 17 -4.26 11.46 -2.31
CA VAL A 17 -5.49 10.68 -2.08
C VAL A 17 -6.54 11.54 -1.39
N TYR A 18 -7.82 11.20 -1.55
CA TYR A 18 -8.88 11.88 -0.79
C TYR A 18 -8.72 11.62 0.72
N PRO A 19 -9.16 12.57 1.58
CA PRO A 19 -9.05 12.45 3.03
C PRO A 19 -9.68 11.17 3.60
N GLU A 20 -10.75 10.66 2.98
CA GLU A 20 -11.42 9.44 3.41
C GLU A 20 -10.52 8.20 3.30
N HIS A 21 -9.70 8.11 2.26
CA HIS A 21 -8.74 7.01 2.08
C HIS A 21 -7.62 7.08 3.12
N ALA A 22 -7.14 8.28 3.45
CA ALA A 22 -6.17 8.45 4.52
C ALA A 22 -6.74 8.00 5.88
N LYS A 23 -8.02 8.32 6.16
CA LYS A 23 -8.72 7.84 7.37
C LYS A 23 -8.84 6.32 7.41
N ILE A 24 -9.06 5.66 6.26
CA ILE A 24 -9.10 4.19 6.20
C ILE A 24 -7.74 3.61 6.61
N ILE A 25 -6.64 4.14 6.06
CA ILE A 25 -5.28 3.70 6.42
C ILE A 25 -5.01 3.89 7.91
N ASP A 26 -5.41 5.03 8.48
CA ASP A 26 -5.27 5.32 9.92
C ASP A 26 -6.06 4.31 10.79
N LYS A 27 -7.30 3.99 10.42
CA LYS A 27 -8.10 2.95 11.11
C LYS A 27 -7.42 1.58 11.07
N ILE A 28 -6.82 1.22 9.94
CA ILE A 28 -6.07 -0.03 9.81
C ILE A 28 -4.83 -0.02 10.72
N LEU A 29 -4.05 1.06 10.76
CA LEU A 29 -2.89 1.15 11.64
C LEU A 29 -3.28 1.09 13.13
N LYS A 30 -4.44 1.66 13.48
CA LYS A 30 -5.03 1.58 14.82
C LYS A 30 -5.73 0.24 15.12
N LYS A 31 -5.63 -0.74 14.23
CA LYS A 31 -6.24 -2.08 14.36
C LYS A 31 -7.76 -2.05 14.58
N GLN A 32 -8.44 -1.05 14.01
CA GLN A 32 -9.89 -0.90 14.12
C GLN A 32 -10.62 -1.78 13.09
N TYR A 33 -10.42 -3.09 13.17
CA TYR A 33 -11.05 -4.11 12.33
C TYR A 33 -11.09 -5.47 13.03
N SER A 34 -11.88 -6.41 12.52
CA SER A 34 -12.16 -7.70 13.17
C SER A 34 -11.14 -8.81 12.90
N LYS A 35 -10.32 -8.69 11.85
CA LYS A 35 -9.35 -9.72 11.45
C LYS A 35 -8.11 -9.74 12.38
N PRO A 36 -7.49 -10.91 12.66
CA PRO A 36 -6.34 -11.03 13.56
C PRO A 36 -4.99 -10.69 12.92
N ILE A 37 -4.98 -9.85 11.89
CA ILE A 37 -3.76 -9.44 11.17
C ILE A 37 -3.33 -8.09 11.74
N ALA A 38 -2.04 -7.81 11.85
CA ALA A 38 -1.54 -6.47 12.21
C ALA A 38 -0.63 -5.95 11.10
N HIS A 39 -0.85 -4.70 10.69
CA HIS A 39 0.01 -4.02 9.74
C HIS A 39 1.00 -3.13 10.50
N LYS A 40 2.25 -3.10 10.02
CA LYS A 40 3.34 -2.36 10.70
C LYS A 40 3.48 -0.93 10.21
N SER A 41 3.08 -0.64 8.96
CA SER A 41 3.23 0.69 8.36
C SER A 41 2.23 0.94 7.25
N ALA A 42 2.03 2.22 6.91
CA ALA A 42 1.22 2.63 5.75
C ALA A 42 1.77 2.03 4.45
N SER A 43 3.10 1.96 4.30
CA SER A 43 3.75 1.35 3.13
C SER A 43 3.38 -0.13 2.98
N GLU A 44 3.28 -0.89 4.08
CA GLU A 44 2.84 -2.29 4.03
C GLU A 44 1.39 -2.41 3.57
N ILE A 45 0.51 -1.55 4.08
CA ILE A 45 -0.91 -1.52 3.70
C ILE A 45 -1.06 -1.23 2.22
N VAL A 46 -0.38 -0.18 1.73
CA VAL A 46 -0.42 0.24 0.32
C VAL A 46 0.17 -0.86 -0.57
N ARG A 47 1.29 -1.48 -0.19
CA ARG A 47 1.88 -2.60 -0.94
C ARG A 47 0.89 -3.75 -1.11
N ARG A 48 0.25 -4.21 -0.03
CA ARG A 48 -0.76 -5.29 -0.11
C ARG A 48 -1.97 -4.89 -0.95
N ALA A 49 -2.40 -3.63 -0.87
CA ALA A 49 -3.50 -3.13 -1.71
C ALA A 49 -3.13 -3.16 -3.20
N ILE A 50 -1.91 -2.75 -3.55
CA ILE A 50 -1.39 -2.82 -4.92
C ILE A 50 -1.31 -4.27 -5.39
N GLU A 51 -0.76 -5.18 -4.58
CA GLU A 51 -0.65 -6.61 -4.90
C GLU A 51 -2.03 -7.24 -5.16
N HIS A 52 -2.99 -6.99 -4.28
CA HIS A 52 -4.35 -7.49 -4.43
C HIS A 52 -5.04 -6.94 -5.69
N TYR A 53 -4.85 -5.66 -5.99
CA TYR A 53 -5.44 -5.04 -7.18
C TYR A 53 -4.77 -5.51 -8.47
N ALA A 54 -3.45 -5.72 -8.45
CA ALA A 54 -2.72 -6.30 -9.57
C ALA A 54 -3.18 -7.74 -9.87
N GLU A 55 -3.37 -8.56 -8.82
CA GLU A 55 -3.92 -9.91 -8.94
C GLU A 55 -5.33 -9.86 -9.56
N PHE A 56 -6.20 -8.98 -9.06
CA PHE A 56 -7.55 -8.76 -9.60
C PHE A 56 -7.54 -8.37 -11.08
N LEU A 57 -6.59 -7.53 -11.50
CA LEU A 57 -6.42 -7.11 -12.90
C LEU A 57 -5.66 -8.12 -13.77
N GLY A 58 -5.09 -9.19 -13.20
CA GLY A 58 -4.24 -10.13 -13.91
C GLY A 58 -2.87 -9.56 -14.32
N VAL A 59 -2.41 -8.49 -13.67
CA VAL A 59 -1.09 -7.88 -13.93
C VAL A 59 -0.04 -8.65 -13.15
N ARG A 60 0.97 -9.19 -13.85
CA ARG A 60 2.12 -9.87 -13.25
C ARG A 60 3.39 -9.06 -13.55
N LEU A 61 4.33 -9.06 -12.62
CA LEU A 61 5.68 -8.58 -12.91
C LEU A 61 6.30 -9.61 -13.86
N ASP A 62 6.64 -9.18 -15.08
CA ASP A 62 7.42 -10.00 -16.00
C ASP A 62 8.76 -10.33 -15.33
N ALA A 63 9.14 -11.62 -15.37
CA ALA A 63 10.35 -12.16 -14.74
C ALA A 63 11.62 -11.80 -15.51
#